data_AF-A0A937UZS5-F1
#
_entry.id   AF-A0A937UZS5-F1
#
_cell.length_a   1.000
_cell.length_b   1.000
_cell.length_c   1.000
_cell.angle_alpha   90.00
_cell.angle_beta   90.00
_cell.angle_gamma   90.00
#
_symmetry.space_group_name_H-M   'P 1'
#
loop_
_entity.id
_entity.type
_entity.pdbx_description
1 polymer ?
#
loop_
_entity_poly.entity_id
_entity_poly.type
_entity_poly.pdbx_seq_one_letter_code
_entity_poly.pdbx_strand_id
1 'polypeptide(L)'
;MTQPAIAAEATLDPVWQDCLMVLAAMARVGHTEPDAVTYAFRTGAHQLPGASKRELPTTAPNGNFSHLKSSLERMSVLSPKLKQTVVSACTMIALQDQIVTLPELELLWAISTCLDCPLPFCWHSKDLKPLLPTA
;
A
#
# COMPACT_ATOMS: atom_id res chain seq x y z
N MET A 1 -12.24 -10.17 35.29
CA MET A 1 -12.04 -8.94 34.48
C MET A 1 -11.92 -9.39 33.04
N THR A 2 -13.03 -9.31 32.30
CA THR A 2 -13.18 -9.87 30.96
C THR A 2 -12.58 -8.86 29.97
N GLN A 3 -11.39 -9.14 29.44
CA GLN A 3 -10.82 -8.38 28.33
C GLN A 3 -11.78 -8.55 27.14
N PRO A 4 -12.34 -7.48 26.54
CA PRO A 4 -13.04 -7.65 25.28
C PRO A 4 -11.97 -8.01 24.25
N ALA A 5 -12.12 -9.18 23.63
CA ALA A 5 -11.40 -9.48 22.41
C ALA A 5 -11.74 -8.36 21.42
N ILE A 6 -10.78 -7.45 21.19
CA ILE A 6 -10.81 -6.47 20.11
C ILE A 6 -11.06 -7.27 18.84
N ALA A 7 -12.31 -7.29 18.39
CA ALA A 7 -12.70 -7.95 17.16
C ALA A 7 -12.00 -7.19 16.04
N ALA A 8 -10.89 -7.74 15.55
CA ALA A 8 -10.15 -7.13 14.47
C ALA A 8 -11.11 -6.92 13.29
N GLU A 9 -11.12 -5.71 12.72
CA GLU A 9 -12.10 -5.36 11.71
C GLU A 9 -12.05 -6.34 10.53
N ALA A 10 -13.21 -6.85 10.15
CA ALA A 10 -13.38 -7.85 9.09
C ALA A 10 -13.65 -7.22 7.71
N THR A 11 -13.75 -5.88 7.65
CA THR A 11 -14.02 -5.11 6.43
C THR A 11 -13.09 -3.91 6.33
N LEU A 12 -12.78 -3.45 5.11
CA LEU A 12 -12.03 -2.22 4.89
C LEU A 12 -12.89 -0.95 4.94
N ASP A 13 -14.21 -1.08 5.13
CA ASP A 13 -15.17 0.01 5.11
C ASP A 13 -14.77 1.25 5.96
N PRO A 14 -14.39 1.10 7.24
CA PRO A 14 -14.05 2.25 8.10
C PRO A 14 -12.72 2.92 7.76
N VAL A 15 -11.80 2.19 7.12
CA VAL A 15 -10.45 2.65 6.76
C VAL A 15 -10.23 2.71 5.25
N TRP A 16 -11.32 2.78 4.48
CA TRP A 16 -11.24 2.71 3.02
C TRP A 16 -10.43 3.87 2.44
N GLN A 17 -10.68 5.08 2.93
CA GLN A 17 -9.95 6.28 2.51
C GLN A 17 -8.47 6.20 2.92
N ASP A 18 -8.17 5.56 4.05
CA ASP A 18 -6.81 5.31 4.50
C ASP A 18 -6.06 4.38 3.56
N CYS A 19 -6.72 3.30 3.14
CA CYS A 19 -6.17 2.37 2.14
C CYS A 19 -5.85 3.08 0.82
N LEU A 20 -6.79 3.90 0.33
CA LEU A 20 -6.57 4.65 -0.91
C LEU A 20 -5.39 5.62 -0.79
N MET A 21 -5.21 6.28 0.35
CA MET A 21 -4.10 7.21 0.54
C MET A 21 -2.75 6.51 0.65
N VAL A 22 -2.68 5.33 1.30
CA VAL A 22 -1.47 4.48 1.29
C VAL A 22 -1.11 4.04 -0.13
N LEU A 23 -2.08 3.57 -0.91
CA LEU A 23 -1.85 3.17 -2.31
C LEU A 23 -1.42 4.35 -3.19
N ALA A 24 -1.99 5.54 -2.96
CA ALA A 24 -1.61 6.76 -3.65
C ALA A 24 -0.18 7.20 -3.32
N ALA A 25 0.26 7.01 -2.06
CA ALA A 25 1.64 7.26 -1.66
C ALA A 25 2.61 6.33 -2.38
N MET A 26 2.30 5.02 -2.45
CA MET A 26 3.10 4.04 -3.20
C MET A 26 3.19 4.42 -4.69
N ALA A 27 2.07 4.72 -5.34
CA ALA A 27 2.03 5.06 -6.75
C ALA A 27 2.87 6.32 -7.09
N ARG A 28 2.90 7.31 -6.19
CA ARG A 28 3.71 8.54 -6.36
C ARG A 28 5.20 8.34 -6.11
N VAL A 29 5.58 7.31 -5.35
CA VAL A 29 7.01 6.99 -5.14
C VAL A 29 7.57 6.27 -6.36
N GLY A 30 6.78 5.41 -7.01
CA GLY A 30 7.19 4.68 -8.21
C GLY A 30 7.14 5.50 -9.50
N HIS A 31 6.18 6.43 -9.63
CA HIS A 31 5.99 7.19 -10.85
C HIS A 31 5.93 8.69 -10.60
N THR A 32 6.47 9.45 -11.54
CA THR A 32 6.42 10.92 -11.55
C THR A 32 5.34 11.48 -12.48
N GLU A 33 4.98 10.74 -13.53
CA GLU A 33 3.96 11.15 -14.50
C GLU A 33 2.55 10.97 -13.92
N PRO A 34 1.68 12.01 -13.91
CA PRO A 34 0.34 11.93 -13.32
C PRO A 34 -0.53 10.78 -13.83
N ASP A 35 -0.43 10.45 -15.12
CA ASP A 35 -1.19 9.35 -15.73
C ASP A 35 -0.70 7.98 -15.24
N ALA A 36 0.62 7.80 -15.12
CA ALA A 36 1.21 6.58 -14.58
C ALA A 36 0.89 6.40 -13.09
N VAL A 37 0.97 7.48 -12.30
CA VAL A 37 0.55 7.48 -10.88
C VAL A 37 -0.91 7.07 -10.76
N THR A 38 -1.79 7.65 -11.58
CA THR A 38 -3.22 7.35 -11.54
C THR A 38 -3.52 5.91 -11.95
N TYR A 39 -2.86 5.43 -13.00
CA TYR A 39 -2.98 4.04 -13.45
C TYR A 39 -2.55 3.08 -12.35
N ALA A 40 -1.38 3.29 -11.74
CA ALA A 40 -0.87 2.41 -10.69
C ALA A 40 -1.71 2.42 -9.42
N PHE A 41 -2.11 3.60 -8.97
CA PHE A 41 -3.05 3.76 -7.87
C PHE A 41 -4.35 2.97 -8.12
N ARG A 42 -4.94 3.12 -9.31
CA ARG A 42 -6.17 2.41 -9.65
C ARG A 42 -5.94 0.91 -9.68
N THR A 43 -4.87 0.42 -10.31
CA THR A 43 -4.53 -1.01 -10.34
C THR A 43 -4.48 -1.59 -8.93
N GLY A 44 -3.77 -0.94 -8.00
CA GLY A 44 -3.73 -1.37 -6.60
C GLY A 44 -5.10 -1.27 -5.89
N ALA A 45 -5.86 -0.22 -6.14
CA ALA A 45 -7.17 -0.02 -5.50
C ALA A 45 -8.21 -1.06 -5.91
N HIS A 46 -8.18 -1.55 -7.16
CA HIS A 46 -9.06 -2.63 -7.63
C HIS A 46 -8.80 -3.98 -6.92
N GLN A 47 -7.60 -4.16 -6.37
CA GLN A 47 -7.23 -5.39 -5.67
C GLN A 47 -7.75 -5.44 -4.23
N LEU A 48 -8.26 -4.31 -3.70
CA LEU A 48 -8.83 -4.26 -2.37
C LEU A 48 -10.22 -4.91 -2.32
N PRO A 49 -10.54 -5.68 -1.27
CA PRO A 49 -11.85 -6.26 -1.09
C PRO A 49 -12.91 -5.16 -0.96
N GLY A 50 -13.97 -5.26 -1.76
CA GLY A 50 -15.03 -4.27 -1.81
C GLY A 50 -14.85 -3.18 -2.88
N ALA A 51 -13.71 -3.15 -3.59
CA ALA A 51 -13.47 -2.19 -4.67
C ALA A 51 -14.55 -2.22 -5.75
N SER A 52 -15.01 -3.41 -6.17
CA SER A 52 -16.04 -3.55 -7.23
C SER A 52 -17.41 -2.99 -6.85
N LYS A 53 -17.66 -2.72 -5.56
CA LYS A 53 -18.93 -2.17 -5.06
C LYS A 53 -18.86 -0.65 -4.82
N ARG A 54 -17.72 -0.03 -5.11
CA ARG A 54 -17.41 1.35 -4.77
C ARG A 54 -16.93 2.10 -5.99
N GLU A 55 -17.24 3.39 -6.05
CA GLU A 55 -16.62 4.28 -7.01
C GLU A 55 -15.19 4.55 -6.57
N LEU A 56 -14.23 4.16 -7.41
CA LEU A 56 -12.82 4.44 -7.20
C LEU A 56 -12.50 5.86 -7.68
N PRO A 57 -11.67 6.63 -6.95
CA PRO A 57 -11.23 7.93 -7.41
C PRO A 57 -10.57 7.84 -8.79
N THR A 58 -10.89 8.79 -9.66
CA THR A 58 -10.28 8.91 -11.00
C THR A 58 -8.84 9.40 -10.95
N THR A 59 -8.40 9.95 -9.82
CA THR A 59 -7.05 10.46 -9.57
C THR A 59 -6.55 10.00 -8.21
N ALA A 60 -5.25 9.75 -8.09
CA ALA A 60 -4.64 9.40 -6.81
C ALA A 60 -4.81 10.53 -5.77
N PRO A 61 -5.40 10.29 -4.59
CA PRO A 61 -5.60 11.33 -3.58
C PRO A 61 -4.26 11.91 -3.11
N ASN A 62 -4.17 13.24 -3.08
CA ASN A 62 -2.99 13.92 -2.56
C ASN A 62 -2.93 13.77 -1.03
N GLY A 63 -1.73 13.52 -0.52
CA GLY A 63 -1.48 13.36 0.91
C GLY A 63 -0.04 13.73 1.23
N ASN A 64 0.18 14.16 2.47
CA ASN A 64 1.52 14.36 3.01
C ASN A 64 1.92 13.17 3.89
N PHE A 65 3.17 13.17 4.36
CA PHE A 65 3.68 12.11 5.24
C PHE A 65 2.90 11.97 6.55
N SER A 66 2.37 13.07 7.10
CA SER A 66 1.54 13.00 8.31
C SER A 66 0.23 12.25 8.07
N HIS A 67 -0.40 12.48 6.91
CA HIS A 67 -1.62 11.76 6.53
C HIS A 67 -1.29 10.27 6.39
N LEU A 68 -0.19 9.92 5.70
CA LEU A 68 0.32 8.55 5.56
C LEU A 68 0.42 7.84 6.92
N LYS A 69 1.10 8.48 7.87
CA LYS A 69 1.29 7.96 9.22
C LYS A 69 -0.04 7.71 9.93
N SER A 70 -0.94 8.69 9.95
CA SER A 70 -2.24 8.55 10.61
C SER A 70 -3.12 7.46 9.99
N SER A 71 -3.03 7.26 8.67
CA SER A 71 -3.73 6.15 8.01
C SER A 71 -3.16 4.80 8.38
N LEU A 72 -1.84 4.65 8.43
CA LEU A 72 -1.21 3.41 8.87
C LEU A 72 -1.57 3.07 10.33
N GLU A 73 -1.60 4.07 11.21
CA GLU A 73 -2.05 3.93 12.60
C GLU A 73 -3.51 3.45 12.68
N ARG A 74 -4.41 4.06 11.90
CA ARG A 74 -5.82 3.62 11.83
C ARG A 74 -5.97 2.21 11.26
N MET A 75 -5.12 1.80 10.32
CA MET A 75 -5.15 0.47 9.73
C MET A 75 -4.52 -0.61 10.64
N SER A 76 -3.86 -0.23 11.73
CA SER A 76 -3.24 -1.17 12.68
C SER A 76 -4.26 -2.06 13.41
N VAL A 77 -5.54 -1.65 13.47
CA VAL A 77 -6.63 -2.42 14.12
C VAL A 77 -7.30 -3.43 13.19
N LEU A 78 -6.94 -3.44 11.90
CA LEU A 78 -7.46 -4.39 10.93
C LEU A 78 -7.07 -5.83 11.27
N SER A 79 -7.89 -6.79 10.84
CA SER A 79 -7.49 -8.21 10.89
C SER A 79 -6.22 -8.49 10.07
N PRO A 80 -5.37 -9.45 10.50
CA PRO A 80 -4.12 -9.77 9.80
C PRO A 80 -4.30 -10.04 8.30
N LYS A 81 -5.43 -10.68 7.92
CA LYS A 81 -5.79 -10.96 6.53
C LYS A 81 -6.00 -9.68 5.70
N LEU A 82 -6.64 -8.67 6.27
CA LEU A 82 -6.85 -7.40 5.59
C LEU A 82 -5.57 -6.59 5.49
N LYS A 83 -4.74 -6.57 6.54
CA LYS A 83 -3.42 -5.95 6.49
C LYS A 83 -2.56 -6.56 5.38
N GLN A 84 -2.54 -7.88 5.26
CA GLN A 84 -1.84 -8.59 4.19
C GLN A 84 -2.38 -8.21 2.80
N THR A 85 -3.71 -8.01 2.69
CA THR A 85 -4.32 -7.61 1.41
C THR A 85 -3.87 -6.20 0.99
N VAL A 86 -3.79 -5.26 1.94
CA VAL A 86 -3.25 -3.92 1.69
C VAL A 86 -1.78 -4.00 1.25
N VAL A 87 -0.94 -4.72 1.99
CA VAL A 87 0.49 -4.87 1.66
C VAL A 87 0.67 -5.53 0.28
N SER A 88 -0.17 -6.51 -0.05
CA SER A 88 -0.18 -7.15 -1.36
C SER A 88 -0.57 -6.17 -2.48
N ALA A 89 -1.56 -5.29 -2.25
CA ALA A 89 -1.92 -4.24 -3.19
C ALA A 89 -0.77 -3.24 -3.40
N CYS A 90 -0.07 -2.83 -2.33
CA CYS A 90 1.13 -2.00 -2.43
C CYS A 90 2.26 -2.71 -3.20
N THR A 91 2.43 -4.01 -3.00
CA THR A 91 3.43 -4.82 -3.72
C THR A 91 3.13 -4.88 -5.21
N MET A 92 1.86 -5.01 -5.60
CA MET A 92 1.46 -4.98 -7.01
C MET A 92 1.73 -3.63 -7.68
N ILE A 93 1.57 -2.53 -6.95
CA ILE A 93 1.96 -1.20 -7.44
C ILE A 93 3.47 -1.15 -7.70
N ALA A 94 4.28 -1.56 -6.72
CA ALA A 94 5.75 -1.54 -6.85
C ALA A 94 6.25 -2.47 -7.97
N LEU A 95 5.58 -3.59 -8.22
CA LEU A 95 5.95 -4.54 -9.27
C LEU A 95 5.38 -4.19 -10.66
N GLN A 96 4.60 -3.11 -10.78
CA GLN A 96 3.91 -2.79 -12.02
C GLN A 96 4.86 -2.55 -13.19
N ASP A 97 5.96 -1.85 -12.95
CA ASP A 97 6.97 -1.55 -13.97
C ASP A 97 7.99 -2.68 -14.15
N GLN A 98 7.77 -3.83 -13.50
CA GLN A 98 8.68 -4.99 -13.43
C GLN A 98 10.08 -4.68 -12.86
N ILE A 99 10.29 -3.46 -12.36
CA ILE A 99 11.53 -3.01 -11.75
C ILE A 99 11.13 -2.28 -10.48
N VAL A 100 11.66 -2.73 -9.34
CA VAL A 100 11.41 -2.05 -8.07
C VAL A 100 12.59 -1.16 -7.70
N THR A 101 12.31 0.11 -7.51
CA THR A 101 13.30 1.10 -7.07
C THR A 101 13.53 1.03 -5.56
N LEU A 102 14.69 1.55 -5.11
CA LEU A 102 15.00 1.61 -3.67
C LEU A 102 13.95 2.41 -2.87
N PRO A 103 13.49 3.60 -3.32
CA PRO A 103 12.44 4.33 -2.61
C PRO A 103 11.11 3.56 -2.48
N GLU A 104 10.70 2.81 -3.50
CA GLU A 104 9.48 1.98 -3.45
C GLU A 104 9.64 0.82 -2.46
N LEU A 105 10.81 0.18 -2.45
CA LEU A 105 11.14 -0.87 -1.50
C LEU A 105 11.13 -0.34 -0.06
N GLU A 106 11.78 0.79 0.19
CA GLU A 106 11.83 1.40 1.52
C GLU A 106 10.44 1.77 2.02
N LEU A 107 9.61 2.38 1.16
CA LEU A 107 8.23 2.72 1.52
C LEU A 107 7.40 1.46 1.77
N LEU A 108 7.51 0.44 0.92
CA LEU A 108 6.77 -0.80 1.10
C LEU A 108 7.18 -1.51 2.39
N TRP A 109 8.48 -1.57 2.69
CA TRP A 109 8.98 -2.16 3.91
C TRP A 109 8.51 -1.38 5.15
N ALA A 110 8.50 -0.05 5.08
CA ALA A 110 7.94 0.79 6.14
C ALA A 110 6.45 0.51 6.37
N ILE A 111 5.63 0.42 5.31
CA ILE A 111 4.20 0.07 5.39
C ILE A 111 4.03 -1.32 6.02
N SER A 112 4.80 -2.30 5.57
CA SER A 112 4.75 -3.69 6.07
C SER A 112 5.07 -3.75 7.56
N THR A 113 6.09 -3.00 7.99
CA THR A 113 6.50 -2.88 9.39
C THR A 113 5.43 -2.24 10.24
N CYS A 114 4.81 -1.14 9.78
CA CYS A 114 3.72 -0.47 10.50
C CYS A 114 2.45 -1.34 10.61
N LEU A 115 2.23 -2.26 9.68
CA LEU A 115 1.06 -3.15 9.68
C LEU A 115 1.34 -4.52 10.32
N ASP A 116 2.52 -4.74 10.90
CA ASP A 116 2.95 -6.04 11.45
C ASP A 116 2.74 -7.21 10.46
N CYS A 117 2.91 -6.93 9.17
CA CYS A 117 2.73 -7.91 8.11
C CYS A 117 4.11 -8.24 7.52
N PRO A 118 4.46 -9.52 7.31
CA PRO A 118 5.65 -9.84 6.55
C PRO A 118 5.47 -9.44 5.08
N LEU A 119 6.53 -8.93 4.46
CA LEU A 119 6.55 -8.76 3.00
C LEU A 119 6.44 -10.13 2.34
N PRO A 120 5.64 -10.26 1.26
CA PRO A 120 5.61 -11.51 0.51
C PRO A 120 7.02 -11.80 -0.06
N PHE A 121 7.50 -13.03 0.12
CA PHE A 121 8.84 -13.50 -0.29
C PHE A 121 9.14 -13.43 -1.81
N CYS A 122 8.24 -12.87 -2.62
CA CYS A 122 8.39 -12.76 -4.07
C CYS A 122 9.51 -11.81 -4.53
N TRP A 123 10.21 -11.15 -3.61
CA TRP A 123 11.35 -10.29 -3.89
C TRP A 123 12.61 -11.15 -4.08
N HIS A 124 12.66 -11.88 -5.18
CA HIS A 124 13.86 -12.57 -5.62
C HIS A 124 14.76 -11.55 -6.33
N SER A 125 16.08 -11.64 -6.14
CA SER A 125 17.11 -10.64 -6.51
C SER A 125 17.17 -10.14 -7.97
N LYS A 126 16.29 -10.59 -8.86
CA LYS A 126 16.29 -10.25 -10.28
C LYS A 126 15.57 -8.94 -10.60
N ASP A 127 14.68 -8.48 -9.71
CA ASP A 127 13.81 -7.31 -9.95
C ASP A 127 14.36 -6.00 -9.33
N LEU A 128 15.51 -6.07 -8.64
CA LEU A 128 16.20 -4.90 -8.08
C LEU A 128 17.18 -4.32 -9.10
N LYS A 129 17.04 -3.00 -9.37
CA LYS A 129 18.08 -2.25 -10.07
C LYS A 129 19.40 -2.38 -9.30
N PRO A 130 20.55 -2.66 -9.97
CA PRO A 130 21.83 -2.68 -9.28
C PRO A 130 22.07 -1.32 -8.60
N LEU A 131 22.35 -1.36 -7.30
CA LEU A 131 22.67 -0.22 -6.43
C LEU A 131 24.06 0.35 -6.78
N LEU A 132 24.28 0.71 -8.04
CA LEU A 132 25.46 1.48 -8.41
C LEU A 132 25.11 2.96 -8.25
N PRO A 133 25.87 3.70 -7.42
CA PRO A 133 25.77 5.14 -7.41
C PRO A 133 26.11 5.63 -8.82
N THR A 134 25.16 6.27 -9.49
CA THR A 134 25.48 7.14 -10.62
C THR A 134 26.37 8.25 -10.07
N ALA A 135 27.64 8.19 -10.48
CA ALA A 135 28.70 9.14 -10.15
C ALA A 135 28.33 10.58 -10.54
#